data_AF-A0AB37KYG6-F1
#
_entry.id   AF-A0AB37KYG6-F1
#
_cell.length_a   1.000
_cell.length_b   1.000
_cell.length_c   1.000
_cell.angle_alpha   90.00
_cell.angle_beta   90.00
_cell.angle_gamma   90.00
#
_symmetry.space_group_name_H-M   'P 1'
#
loop_
_entity.id
_entity.type
_entity.pdbx_description
1 polymer ?
#
loop_
_entity_poly.entity_id
_entity_poly.type
_entity_poly.pdbx_seq_one_letter_code
_entity_poly.pdbx_strand_id
1 'polypeptide(L)'
;MFESIEEAISVWKEEFSFIEDAKVTGYDGGYPVVDFTIHEAAFSLVKSESKFKRIIRSAEMEGGIEVGVSTCFYNTAYVRWNPPVMTICGYPEVISRILKKIM
;
A
#
# COMPACT_ATOMS: atom_id res chain seq x y z
N MET A 1 -2.02 7.64 12.59
CA MET A 1 -3.11 7.99 11.65
C MET A 1 -2.62 9.20 10.88
N PHE A 2 -2.63 9.12 9.56
CA PHE A 2 -2.16 10.21 8.71
C PHE A 2 -3.22 11.32 8.67
N GLU A 3 -2.82 12.59 8.70
CA GLU A 3 -3.74 13.72 8.59
C GLU A 3 -4.21 13.91 7.14
N SER A 4 -3.40 13.51 6.16
CA SER A 4 -3.70 13.60 4.73
C SER A 4 -2.97 12.52 3.91
N ILE A 5 -3.39 12.32 2.66
CA ILE A 5 -2.72 11.37 1.75
C ILE A 5 -1.35 11.91 1.30
N GLU A 6 -1.20 13.22 1.22
CA GLU A 6 0.04 13.90 0.89
C GLU A 6 1.10 13.68 1.98
N GLU A 7 0.70 13.77 3.25
CA GLU A 7 1.55 13.41 4.39
C GLU A 7 1.95 11.94 4.31
N ALA A 8 1.00 11.04 4.08
CA ALA A 8 1.28 9.61 3.97
C ALA A 8 2.30 9.30 2.86
N ILE A 9 2.19 9.96 1.70
CA ILE A 9 3.15 9.82 0.59
C ILE A 9 4.54 10.31 0.99
N SER A 10 4.65 11.45 1.67
CA SER A 10 5.95 11.95 2.15
C SER A 10 6.62 10.95 3.11
N VAL A 11 5.85 10.42 4.08
CA VAL A 11 6.33 9.42 5.02
C VAL A 11 6.77 8.14 4.31
N TRP A 12 6.01 7.64 3.33
CA TRP A 12 6.40 6.42 2.62
C TRP A 12 7.66 6.60 1.79
N LYS A 13 7.84 7.76 1.15
CA LYS A 13 9.07 8.07 0.40
C LYS A 13 10.29 8.14 1.32
N GLU A 14 10.13 8.60 2.56
CA GLU A 14 11.21 8.63 3.55
C GLU A 14 11.48 7.26 4.20
N GLU A 15 10.42 6.50 4.54
CA GLU A 15 10.53 5.23 5.26
C GLU A 15 10.98 4.07 4.36
N PHE A 16 10.58 4.09 3.08
CA PHE A 16 10.83 2.99 2.15
C PHE A 16 11.80 3.41 1.04
N SER A 17 13.09 3.08 1.23
CA SER A 17 14.16 3.37 0.28
C SER A 17 14.01 2.72 -1.10
N PHE A 18 13.07 1.79 -1.28
CA PHE A 18 12.79 1.14 -2.55
C PHE A 18 11.80 1.93 -3.43
N ILE A 19 11.16 2.97 -2.88
CA ILE A 19 10.20 3.82 -3.58
C ILE A 19 10.96 4.99 -4.21
N GLU A 20 10.93 5.06 -5.54
CA GLU A 20 11.51 6.16 -6.30
C GLU A 20 10.54 7.35 -6.35
N ASP A 21 9.28 7.07 -6.65
CA ASP A 21 8.21 8.05 -6.69
C ASP A 21 6.89 7.42 -6.24
N ALA A 22 5.98 8.25 -5.77
CA ALA A 22 4.65 7.85 -5.36
C ALA A 22 3.65 8.96 -5.70
N LYS A 23 2.57 8.60 -6.38
CA LYS A 23 1.56 9.54 -6.87
C LYS A 23 0.16 8.98 -6.71
N VAL A 24 -0.77 9.81 -6.22
CA VAL A 24 -2.20 9.49 -6.25
C VAL A 24 -2.70 9.60 -7.69
N THR A 25 -3.24 8.52 -8.25
CA THR A 25 -3.75 8.46 -9.63
C THR A 25 -5.28 8.49 -9.71
N GLY A 26 -5.97 8.26 -8.59
CA GLY A 26 -7.41 8.36 -8.52
C GLY A 26 -7.95 7.89 -7.19
N TYR A 27 -9.26 7.62 -7.16
CA TYR A 27 -9.94 7.03 -6.02
C TYR A 27 -10.86 5.92 -6.49
N ASP A 28 -10.91 4.81 -5.76
CA ASP A 28 -11.81 3.68 -5.98
C ASP A 28 -12.59 3.39 -4.71
N GLY A 29 -13.92 3.41 -4.78
CA GLY A 29 -14.78 3.27 -3.60
C GLY A 29 -14.58 4.33 -2.51
N GLY A 30 -13.98 5.47 -2.84
CA GLY A 30 -13.58 6.52 -1.88
C GLY A 30 -12.18 6.33 -1.28
N TYR A 31 -11.46 5.28 -1.65
CA TYR A 31 -10.09 5.02 -1.22
C TYR A 31 -9.07 5.54 -2.24
N PRO A 32 -7.95 6.15 -1.80
CA PRO A 32 -6.93 6.61 -2.71
C PRO A 32 -6.27 5.43 -3.43
N VAL A 33 -6.08 5.61 -4.73
CA VAL A 33 -5.27 4.73 -5.58
C VAL A 33 -3.92 5.41 -5.76
N VAL A 34 -2.86 4.74 -5.33
CA VAL A 34 -1.49 5.26 -5.35
C VAL A 34 -0.62 4.38 -6.22
N ASP A 35 0.02 4.98 -7.21
CA ASP A 35 1.06 4.35 -8.01
C ASP A 35 2.42 4.63 -7.37
N PHE A 36 3.14 3.56 -7.05
CA PHE A 36 4.50 3.58 -6.54
C PHE A 36 5.45 3.15 -7.63
N THR A 37 6.35 4.04 -8.03
CA THR A 37 7.48 3.69 -8.89
C THR A 37 8.54 3.04 -8.03
N ILE A 38 8.84 1.77 -8.29
CA ILE A 38 9.79 0.99 -7.49
C ILE A 38 11.15 1.02 -8.19
N HIS A 39 12.24 1.12 -7.42
CA HIS A 39 13.58 1.00 -7.97
C HIS A 39 13.82 -0.38 -8.57
N GLU A 40 14.48 -0.44 -9.73
CA GLU A 40 14.76 -1.68 -10.47
C GLU A 40 15.50 -2.72 -9.61
N ALA A 41 16.41 -2.28 -8.74
CA ALA A 41 17.16 -3.13 -7.82
C ALA A 41 16.24 -3.90 -6.84
N ALA A 42 15.06 -3.37 -6.54
CA ALA A 42 14.11 -3.97 -5.61
C ALA A 42 13.04 -4.86 -6.29
N PHE A 43 13.01 -4.95 -7.63
CA PHE A 43 12.02 -5.77 -8.35
C PHE A 43 12.08 -7.25 -7.95
N SER A 44 13.28 -7.77 -7.69
CA SER A 44 13.49 -9.16 -7.28
C SER A 44 13.04 -9.43 -5.84
N LEU A 45 12.90 -8.38 -5.01
CA LEU A 45 12.45 -8.47 -3.62
C LEU A 45 10.93 -8.47 -3.51
N VAL A 46 10.22 -7.96 -4.53
CA VAL A 46 8.76 -7.96 -4.56
C VAL A 46 8.25 -9.40 -4.51
N LYS A 47 7.42 -9.70 -3.51
CA LYS A 47 6.82 -11.02 -3.34
C LYS A 47 5.92 -11.37 -4.53
N SER A 48 5.77 -12.67 -4.79
CA SER A 48 4.92 -13.16 -5.86
C SER A 48 3.46 -12.74 -5.69
N GLU A 49 2.76 -12.48 -6.80
CA GLU A 49 1.35 -12.06 -6.80
C GLU A 49 0.41 -13.01 -6.04
N SER A 50 0.74 -14.31 -6.03
CA SER A 50 0.01 -15.32 -5.26
C SER A 50 -0.05 -15.03 -3.75
N LYS A 51 0.91 -14.27 -3.22
CA LYS A 51 0.97 -13.85 -1.82
C LYS A 51 0.21 -12.56 -1.54
N PHE A 52 -0.12 -11.77 -2.57
CA PHE A 52 -0.73 -10.44 -2.39
C PHE A 52 -2.05 -10.51 -1.63
N LYS A 53 -2.96 -11.43 -1.98
CA LYS A 53 -4.24 -11.60 -1.26
C LYS A 53 -4.04 -11.81 0.25
N ARG A 54 -3.03 -12.61 0.63
CA ARG A 54 -2.70 -12.87 2.05
C ARG A 54 -2.09 -11.64 2.72
N ILE A 55 -1.20 -10.93 2.02
CA ILE A 55 -0.57 -9.70 2.52
C ILE A 55 -1.62 -8.61 2.76
N ILE A 56 -2.48 -8.37 1.76
CA ILE A 56 -3.59 -7.41 1.83
C ILE A 56 -4.47 -7.75 3.03
N ARG A 57 -4.95 -9.00 3.14
CA ARG A 57 -5.83 -9.38 4.26
C ARG A 57 -5.19 -9.17 5.63
N SER A 58 -3.88 -9.44 5.74
CA SER A 58 -3.13 -9.22 6.97
C SER A 58 -2.96 -7.72 7.27
N ALA A 59 -2.75 -6.88 6.25
CA ALA A 59 -2.67 -5.44 6.39
C ALA A 59 -4.02 -4.80 6.77
N GLU A 60 -5.12 -5.25 6.16
CA GLU A 60 -6.49 -4.82 6.52
C GLU A 60 -6.80 -5.09 7.99
N MET A 61 -6.46 -6.28 8.48
CA MET A 61 -6.69 -6.65 9.88
C MET A 61 -5.85 -5.81 10.84
N GLU A 62 -4.55 -5.62 10.55
CA GLU A 62 -3.66 -4.81 11.40
C GLU A 62 -4.06 -3.33 11.40
N GLY A 63 -4.30 -2.75 10.22
CA GLY A 63 -4.78 -1.38 10.09
C GLY A 63 -6.14 -1.18 10.77
N GLY A 64 -7.03 -2.17 10.64
CA GLY A 64 -8.35 -2.15 11.28
C GLY A 64 -8.25 -2.16 12.80
N ILE A 65 -7.38 -3.00 13.38
CA ILE A 65 -7.15 -3.02 14.83
C ILE A 65 -6.58 -1.68 15.30
N GLU A 66 -5.63 -1.10 14.57
CA GLU A 66 -4.98 0.16 14.94
C GLU A 66 -5.96 1.34 15.00
N VAL A 67 -6.92 1.40 14.06
CA VAL A 67 -7.93 2.47 14.03
C VAL A 67 -9.23 2.10 14.74
N GLY A 68 -9.29 0.96 15.42
CA GLY A 68 -10.44 0.53 16.22
C GLY A 68 -11.65 -0.01 15.44
N VAL A 69 -11.51 -0.24 14.13
CA VAL A 69 -12.59 -0.71 13.24
C VAL A 69 -12.45 -2.18 12.81
N SER A 70 -11.36 -2.84 13.21
CA SER A 70 -11.04 -4.26 12.98
C SER A 70 -11.46 -4.82 11.62
N THR A 71 -12.62 -5.49 11.55
CA THR A 71 -13.12 -6.20 10.36
C THR A 71 -13.72 -5.29 9.29
N CYS A 72 -13.90 -3.99 9.55
CA CYS A 72 -14.51 -3.06 8.58
C CYS A 72 -13.68 -2.86 7.31
N PHE A 73 -12.38 -3.13 7.33
CA PHE A 73 -11.52 -3.06 6.13
C PHE A 73 -11.53 -4.34 5.29
N TYR A 74 -12.54 -5.19 5.40
CA TYR A 74 -12.60 -6.42 4.59
C TYR A 74 -12.78 -6.12 3.09
N ASN A 75 -11.83 -6.58 2.26
CA ASN A 75 -11.82 -6.37 0.81
C ASN A 75 -11.87 -4.88 0.41
N THR A 76 -11.23 -4.01 1.19
CA THR A 76 -11.16 -2.56 0.90
C THR A 76 -9.88 -2.17 0.19
N ALA A 77 -8.94 -3.09 0.02
CA ALA A 77 -7.65 -2.82 -0.61
C ALA A 77 -7.32 -3.82 -1.72
N TYR A 78 -6.53 -3.36 -2.70
CA TYR A 78 -5.96 -4.22 -3.72
C TYR A 78 -4.54 -3.78 -4.09
N VAL A 79 -3.78 -4.70 -4.67
CA VAL A 79 -2.43 -4.46 -5.17
C VAL A 79 -2.33 -5.01 -6.58
N ARG A 80 -1.73 -4.24 -7.49
CA ARG A 80 -1.33 -4.69 -8.83
C ARG A 80 0.15 -4.39 -9.03
N TRP A 81 0.87 -5.36 -9.59
CA TRP A 81 2.29 -5.23 -9.86
C TRP A 81 2.53 -5.29 -11.37
N ASN A 82 2.86 -4.14 -11.96
CA ASN A 82 3.23 -4.01 -13.36
C ASN A 82 4.56 -3.24 -13.43
N PRO A 83 5.71 -3.93 -13.34
CA PRO A 83 7.02 -3.28 -13.28
C PRO A 83 7.16 -2.17 -14.35
N PRO A 84 7.63 -0.95 -13.99
CA PRO A 84 8.20 -0.54 -12.70
C PRO A 84 7.18 -0.07 -11.65
N VAL A 85 5.87 -0.12 -11.95
CA VAL A 85 4.81 0.50 -11.16
C VAL A 85 4.06 -0.51 -10.31
N MET A 86 3.95 -0.21 -9.02
CA MET A 86 3.07 -0.92 -8.09
C MET A 86 1.86 -0.04 -7.76
N THR A 87 0.68 -0.45 -8.19
CA THR A 87 -0.56 0.26 -7.87
C THR A 87 -1.20 -0.35 -6.62
N ILE A 88 -1.42 0.46 -5.59
CA ILE A 88 -2.09 0.05 -4.36
C ILE A 88 -3.30 0.95 -4.13
N CYS A 89 -4.45 0.35 -3.85
CA CYS A 89 -5.64 1.05 -3.39
C CYS A 89 -5.94 0.65 -1.95
N GLY A 90 -6.35 1.59 -1.12
CA GLY A 90 -6.83 1.34 0.24
C GLY A 90 -6.67 2.54 1.17
N TYR A 91 -7.03 2.36 2.43
CA TYR A 91 -6.73 3.35 3.47
C TYR A 91 -5.22 3.55 3.61
N PRO A 92 -4.73 4.78 3.88
CA PRO A 92 -3.31 5.06 4.08
C PRO A 92 -2.64 4.11 5.11
N GLU A 93 -3.31 3.80 6.20
CA GLU A 93 -2.83 2.86 7.22
C GLU A 93 -2.65 1.45 6.65
N VAL A 94 -3.58 1.00 5.81
CA VAL A 94 -3.51 -0.31 5.14
C VAL A 94 -2.40 -0.31 4.09
N ILE A 95 -2.27 0.75 3.30
CA ILE A 95 -1.21 0.91 2.29
C ILE A 95 0.18 0.82 2.93
N SER A 96 0.42 1.54 4.03
CA SER A 96 1.70 1.49 4.77
C SER A 96 2.05 0.06 5.19
N ARG A 97 1.07 -0.71 5.68
CA ARG A 97 1.27 -2.12 6.09
C ARG A 97 1.48 -3.05 4.91
N ILE A 98 0.84 -2.79 3.77
CA ILE A 98 1.10 -3.52 2.53
C ILE A 98 2.56 -3.28 2.09
N LEU A 99 3.02 -2.02 2.06
CA LEU A 99 4.39 -1.66 1.69
C LEU A 99 5.43 -2.36 2.59
N LYS A 100 5.18 -2.46 3.90
CA LYS A 100 6.05 -3.20 4.85
C LYS A 100 6.15 -4.69 4.59
N LYS A 101 5.16 -5.29 3.93
CA LYS A 101 5.00 -6.74 3.78
C LYS A 101 5.21 -7.23 2.37
N ILE A 102 5.17 -6.36 1.37
CA ILE A 102 5.23 -6.72 -0.04
C ILE A 102 6.66 -7.01 -0.51
N MET A 103 7.64 -6.39 0.15
CA MET A 103 9.03 -6.86 0.17
C MET A 103 9.19 -7.86 1.31
#